data_AF-A0A1J4JQE1-F1
#
_entry.id   AF-A0A1J4JQE1-F1
#
_cell.length_a   1.000
_cell.length_b   1.000
_cell.length_c   1.000
_cell.angle_alpha   90.00
_cell.angle_beta   90.00
_cell.angle_gamma   90.00
#
_symmetry.space_group_name_H-M   'P 1'
#
loop_
_entity.id
_entity.type
_entity.pdbx_description
1 polymer ?
#
loop_
_entity_poly.entity_id
_entity_poly.type
_entity_poly.pdbx_seq_one_letter_code
_entity_poly.pdbx_strand_id
1 'polypeptide(L)'
;MSLKTESVQVSESPETTLERIHNFANIYSKRKDCLTIKKQLLEIVTEPEYWNTLACFLHGQLSKQTFDDRMHAYLKAPKAKLLHNELIRSIIFNAHFSMIPPPNVEVPRPKLPPHVKMVAPTIIPSFSTFMTYTASDLRHLPSINQLQMRIGILLNGRNFEGTESKAVGLVFQELKKFILLLLESSVSLLSFSGSGDPKDMTITTDQILHVLNNNHKLAGIVSTSVITKFSTVTI
;
A
#
# COMPACT_ATOMS: atom_id res chain seq x y z
N MET A 1 -0.18 -19.90 43.72
CA MET A 1 -0.29 -18.44 43.55
C MET A 1 0.15 -18.10 42.14
N SER A 2 -0.79 -17.68 41.28
CA SER A 2 -0.54 -17.43 39.85
C SER A 2 -0.73 -15.93 39.60
N LEU A 3 0.36 -15.24 39.25
CA LEU A 3 0.33 -13.82 38.87
C LEU A 3 -0.08 -13.73 37.41
N LYS A 4 -1.33 -13.32 37.16
CA LYS A 4 -1.79 -12.90 35.85
C LYS A 4 -1.19 -11.53 35.55
N THR A 5 -0.34 -11.45 34.52
CA THR A 5 0.08 -10.18 33.93
C THR A 5 -1.04 -9.69 33.01
N GLU A 6 -1.78 -8.68 33.46
CA GLU A 6 -2.73 -7.94 32.64
C GLU A 6 -1.96 -7.15 31.58
N SER A 7 -2.33 -7.34 30.31
CA SER A 7 -1.85 -6.56 29.19
C SER A 7 -2.41 -5.15 29.28
N VAL A 8 -1.59 -4.19 29.72
CA VAL A 8 -1.92 -2.76 29.70
C VAL A 8 -1.91 -2.30 28.24
N GLN A 9 -3.09 -2.08 27.68
CA GLN A 9 -3.25 -1.46 26.37
C GLN A 9 -3.10 0.05 26.56
N VAL A 10 -1.91 0.59 26.24
CA VAL A 10 -1.66 2.03 26.26
C VAL A 10 -2.44 2.64 25.10
N SER A 11 -3.52 3.37 25.41
CA SER A 11 -4.25 4.18 24.44
C SER A 11 -3.30 5.26 23.88
N GLU A 12 -2.99 5.18 22.59
CA GLU A 12 -2.15 6.17 21.91
C GLU A 12 -2.90 7.51 21.85
N SER A 13 -2.28 8.60 22.33
CA SER A 13 -2.90 9.93 22.30
C SER A 13 -2.89 10.50 20.88
N PRO A 14 -3.88 11.34 20.52
CA PRO A 14 -3.93 11.99 19.20
C PRO A 14 -2.67 12.84 18.89
N GLU A 15 -1.98 13.38 19.91
CA GLU A 15 -0.72 14.11 19.69
C GLU A 15 0.40 13.20 19.18
N THR A 16 0.55 11.99 19.74
CA THR A 16 1.57 11.01 19.28
C THR A 16 1.30 10.51 17.85
N THR A 17 0.04 10.55 17.43
CA THR A 17 -0.38 10.18 16.08
C THR A 17 -0.02 11.27 15.06
N LEU A 18 -0.20 12.55 15.42
CA LEU A 18 0.14 13.69 14.57
C LEU A 18 1.65 13.83 14.33
N GLU A 19 2.48 13.58 15.34
CA GLU A 19 3.95 13.59 15.19
C GLU A 19 4.46 12.45 14.29
N ARG A 20 3.84 11.26 14.37
CA ARG A 20 4.08 10.19 13.39
C ARG A 20 3.67 10.64 12.00
N ILE A 21 2.47 11.23 11.85
CA ILE A 21 1.92 11.75 10.59
C ILE A 21 2.89 12.72 9.90
N HIS A 22 3.46 13.66 10.65
CA HIS A 22 4.41 14.64 10.11
C HIS A 22 5.74 14.02 9.66
N ASN A 23 6.18 12.93 10.28
CA ASN A 23 7.44 12.26 9.94
C ASN A 23 7.36 11.30 8.74
N PHE A 24 6.17 10.85 8.31
CA PHE A 24 6.07 9.87 7.22
C PHE A 24 6.62 10.37 5.88
N ALA A 25 6.44 11.64 5.53
CA ALA A 25 7.00 12.20 4.29
C ALA A 25 8.54 12.09 4.24
N ASN A 26 9.19 12.14 5.40
CA ASN A 26 10.65 12.00 5.53
C ASN A 26 11.10 10.52 5.45
N ILE A 27 10.24 9.59 5.91
CA ILE A 27 10.50 8.15 5.89
C ILE A 27 10.59 7.63 4.44
N TYR A 28 9.67 8.02 3.57
CA TYR A 28 9.64 7.58 2.16
C TYR A 28 10.70 8.24 1.26
N SER A 29 11.26 9.37 1.71
CA SER A 29 12.27 10.14 0.96
C SER A 29 13.69 9.55 1.04
N LYS A 30 13.92 8.55 1.90
CA LYS A 30 15.27 8.03 2.17
C LYS A 30 15.31 6.51 2.05
N ARG A 31 15.99 6.02 1.02
CA ARG A 31 16.42 4.61 0.95
C ARG A 31 17.47 4.36 2.04
N LYS A 32 17.32 3.28 2.81
CA LYS A 32 18.35 2.86 3.78
C LYS A 32 19.54 2.28 3.03
N ASP A 33 20.75 2.65 3.43
CA ASP A 33 21.97 2.21 2.76
C ASP A 33 22.38 0.80 3.21
N CYS A 34 21.86 -0.19 2.49
CA CYS A 34 22.24 -1.59 2.71
C CYS A 34 23.70 -1.89 2.32
N LEU A 35 24.33 -1.08 1.45
CA LEU A 35 25.70 -1.35 1.00
C LEU A 35 26.70 -1.04 2.10
N THR A 36 26.53 0.07 2.81
CA THR A 36 27.38 0.43 3.94
C THR A 36 27.26 -0.60 5.07
N ILE A 37 26.04 -1.01 5.42
CA ILE A 37 25.82 -2.05 6.44
C ILE A 37 26.44 -3.38 5.99
N LYS A 38 26.28 -3.75 4.71
CA LYS A 38 26.89 -4.97 4.14
C LYS A 38 28.42 -4.94 4.26
N LYS A 39 29.07 -3.82 3.95
CA LYS A 39 30.53 -3.67 4.08
C LYS A 39 30.98 -3.86 5.53
N GLN A 40 30.33 -3.19 6.48
CA GLN A 40 30.63 -3.33 7.91
C GLN A 40 30.41 -4.76 8.41
N LEU A 41 29.40 -5.46 7.89
CA LEU A 41 29.14 -6.85 8.26
C LEU A 41 30.17 -7.81 7.66
N LEU A 42 30.65 -7.55 6.44
CA LEU A 42 31.69 -8.33 5.78
C LEU A 42 33.04 -8.24 6.52
N GLU A 43 33.32 -7.12 7.17
CA GLU A 43 34.52 -6.94 8.00
C GLU A 43 34.49 -7.79 9.28
N ILE A 44 33.30 -8.17 9.77
CA ILE A 44 33.13 -8.83 11.06
C ILE A 44 32.78 -10.31 10.91
N VAL A 45 32.01 -10.68 9.90
CA VAL A 45 31.60 -12.06 9.64
C VAL A 45 32.62 -12.71 8.72
N THR A 46 33.35 -13.69 9.24
CA THR A 46 34.43 -14.38 8.50
C THR A 46 33.92 -15.62 7.76
N GLU A 47 32.74 -16.10 8.10
CA GLU A 47 32.15 -17.32 7.59
C GLU A 47 31.62 -17.13 6.15
N PRO A 48 32.16 -17.88 5.16
CA PRO A 48 31.83 -17.67 3.74
C PRO A 48 30.38 -18.06 3.40
N GLU A 49 29.82 -19.03 4.13
CA GLU A 49 28.45 -19.54 3.92
C GLU A 49 27.36 -18.61 4.47
N TYR A 50 27.75 -17.54 5.17
CA TYR A 50 26.81 -16.59 5.77
C TYR A 50 25.88 -15.97 4.71
N TRP A 51 26.47 -15.41 3.65
CA TRP A 51 25.72 -14.69 2.62
C TRP A 51 24.84 -15.62 1.80
N ASN A 52 25.33 -16.83 1.53
CA ASN A 52 24.59 -17.87 0.83
C ASN A 52 23.35 -18.29 1.66
N THR A 53 23.56 -18.59 2.95
CA THR A 53 22.47 -18.94 3.88
C THR A 53 21.44 -17.82 3.99
N LEU A 54 21.88 -16.57 4.07
CA LEU A 54 20.98 -15.41 4.09
C LEU A 54 20.17 -15.28 2.79
N ALA A 55 20.81 -15.45 1.63
CA ALA A 55 20.12 -15.41 0.34
C ALA A 55 19.07 -16.52 0.23
N CYS A 56 19.43 -17.77 0.56
CA CYS A 56 18.50 -18.90 0.57
C CYS A 56 17.28 -18.65 1.48
N PHE A 57 17.48 -18.06 2.66
CA PHE A 57 16.37 -17.72 3.54
C PHE A 57 15.46 -16.63 2.96
N LEU A 58 16.03 -15.56 2.40
CA LEU A 58 15.25 -14.49 1.76
C LEU A 58 14.48 -14.97 0.52
N HIS A 59 14.99 -15.98 -0.18
CA HIS A 59 14.30 -16.64 -1.29
C HIS A 59 13.33 -17.75 -0.86
N GLY A 60 13.13 -17.97 0.45
CA GLY A 60 12.21 -18.98 0.97
C GLY A 60 12.69 -20.43 0.79
N GLN A 61 13.97 -20.64 0.50
CA GLN A 61 14.58 -21.96 0.29
C GLN A 61 15.06 -22.61 1.59
N LEU A 62 15.02 -21.89 2.72
CA LEU A 62 15.48 -22.35 4.02
C LEU A 62 14.38 -22.13 5.07
N SER A 63 14.19 -23.10 5.96
CA SER A 63 13.25 -22.95 7.08
C SER A 63 13.76 -21.93 8.10
N LYS A 64 12.84 -21.29 8.83
CA LYS A 64 13.20 -20.34 9.90
C LYS A 64 14.09 -20.96 10.97
N GLN A 65 13.79 -22.18 11.40
CA GLN A 65 14.57 -22.86 12.45
C GLN A 65 16.02 -23.09 11.98
N THR A 66 16.20 -23.65 10.78
CA THR A 66 17.53 -23.90 10.22
C THR A 66 18.30 -22.60 9.98
N PHE A 67 17.61 -21.54 9.59
CA PHE A 67 18.21 -20.21 9.47
C PHE A 67 18.71 -19.69 10.81
N ASP A 68 17.88 -19.71 11.84
CA ASP A 68 18.22 -19.21 13.17
C ASP A 68 19.42 -19.97 13.75
N ASP A 69 19.46 -21.30 13.60
CA ASP A 69 20.56 -22.15 14.07
C ASP A 69 21.89 -21.78 13.36
N ARG A 70 21.86 -21.62 12.03
CA ARG A 70 23.04 -21.23 11.24
C ARG A 70 23.49 -19.80 11.56
N MET A 71 22.55 -18.85 11.69
CA MET A 71 22.86 -17.47 12.05
C MET A 71 23.46 -17.38 13.45
N HIS A 72 23.03 -18.23 14.39
CA HIS A 72 23.64 -18.32 15.72
C HIS A 72 25.11 -18.80 15.63
N ALA A 73 25.40 -19.74 14.74
CA ALA A 73 26.76 -20.24 14.51
C ALA A 73 27.68 -19.20 13.83
N TYR A 74 27.16 -18.41 12.89
CA TYR A 74 27.94 -17.42 12.13
C TYR A 74 28.10 -16.08 12.87
N LEU A 75 27.06 -15.60 13.54
CA LEU A 75 27.06 -14.26 14.18
C LEU A 75 27.55 -14.33 15.63
N LYS A 76 28.83 -14.66 15.83
CA LYS A 76 29.42 -14.80 17.18
C LYS A 76 29.55 -13.46 17.92
N ALA A 77 29.89 -12.39 17.21
CA ALA A 77 30.08 -11.07 17.79
C ALA A 77 28.72 -10.36 18.03
N PRO A 78 28.49 -9.72 19.19
CA PRO A 78 27.28 -8.94 19.45
C PRO A 78 27.04 -7.84 18.40
N LYS A 79 28.12 -7.19 17.95
CA LYS A 79 28.08 -6.18 16.89
C LYS A 79 27.60 -6.76 15.55
N ALA A 80 27.99 -7.99 15.22
CA ALA A 80 27.54 -8.67 14.01
C ALA A 80 26.03 -8.96 14.05
N LYS A 81 25.51 -9.38 15.21
CA LYS A 81 24.06 -9.60 15.41
C LYS A 81 23.27 -8.30 15.22
N LEU A 82 23.77 -7.19 15.77
CA LEU A 82 23.13 -5.88 15.61
C LEU A 82 23.11 -5.44 14.14
N LEU A 83 24.25 -5.51 13.46
CA LEU A 83 24.36 -5.13 12.04
C LEU A 83 23.53 -6.05 11.13
N HIS A 84 23.47 -7.36 11.41
CA HIS A 84 22.58 -8.27 10.70
C HIS A 84 21.12 -7.86 10.84
N ASN A 85 20.66 -7.62 12.07
CA ASN A 85 19.28 -7.19 12.31
C ASN A 85 18.98 -5.84 11.64
N GLU A 86 19.94 -4.92 11.66
CA GLU A 86 19.84 -3.63 10.97
C GLU A 86 19.78 -3.80 9.44
N LEU A 87 20.56 -4.72 8.88
CA LEU A 87 20.52 -5.06 7.46
C LEU A 87 19.16 -5.61 7.07
N ILE A 88 18.63 -6.60 7.81
CA ILE A 88 17.30 -7.19 7.56
C ILE A 88 16.22 -6.10 7.61
N ARG A 89 16.20 -5.27 8.66
CA ARG A 89 15.24 -4.16 8.76
C ARG A 89 15.37 -3.19 7.60
N SER A 90 16.59 -2.88 7.18
CA SER A 90 16.84 -1.97 6.04
C SER A 90 16.37 -2.56 4.71
N ILE A 91 16.55 -3.88 4.50
CA ILE A 91 16.04 -4.59 3.32
C ILE A 91 14.52 -4.56 3.29
N ILE A 92 13.86 -4.96 4.39
CA ILE A 92 12.39 -4.95 4.50
C ILE A 92 11.86 -3.54 4.28
N PHE A 93 12.50 -2.55 4.89
CA PHE A 93 12.12 -1.16 4.75
C PHE A 93 12.20 -0.69 3.29
N ASN A 94 13.33 -0.97 2.63
CA ASN A 94 13.52 -0.59 1.24
C ASN A 94 12.55 -1.30 0.29
N ALA A 95 12.19 -2.55 0.58
CA ALA A 95 11.25 -3.32 -0.23
C ALA A 95 9.80 -2.83 -0.08
N HIS A 96 9.39 -2.40 1.12
CA HIS A 96 8.00 -2.04 1.41
C HIS A 96 7.72 -0.55 1.25
N PHE A 97 8.71 0.31 1.56
CA PHE A 97 8.49 1.73 1.70
C PHE A 97 9.35 2.58 0.74
N SER A 98 10.49 2.11 0.24
CA SER A 98 11.28 2.96 -0.66
C SER A 98 10.66 3.04 -2.05
N MET A 99 10.28 4.25 -2.47
CA MET A 99 9.86 4.54 -3.85
C MET A 99 11.04 4.80 -4.80
N ILE A 100 12.27 4.83 -4.26
CA ILE A 100 13.50 5.06 -5.03
C ILE A 100 13.96 3.71 -5.58
N PRO A 101 14.05 3.53 -6.92
CA PRO A 101 14.50 2.27 -7.50
C PRO A 101 15.93 1.93 -7.05
N PRO A 102 16.32 0.64 -7.05
CA PRO A 102 17.69 0.26 -6.76
C PRO A 102 18.68 1.00 -7.67
N PRO A 103 19.85 1.41 -7.14
CA PRO A 103 20.90 1.96 -7.99
C PRO A 103 21.23 0.95 -9.10
N ASN A 104 21.41 1.46 -10.32
CA ASN A 104 21.68 0.71 -11.57
C ASN A 104 20.51 -0.13 -12.14
N VAL A 105 19.28 0.07 -11.67
CA VAL A 105 18.10 -0.51 -12.33
C VAL A 105 17.40 0.56 -13.16
N GLU A 106 17.54 0.48 -14.48
CA GLU A 106 16.73 1.28 -15.40
C GLU A 106 15.29 0.78 -15.34
N VAL A 107 14.41 1.57 -14.74
CA VAL A 107 12.98 1.28 -14.74
C VAL A 107 12.46 1.51 -16.17
N PRO A 108 11.82 0.52 -16.83
CA PRO A 108 11.25 0.69 -18.15
C PRO A 108 10.24 1.84 -18.11
N ARG A 109 10.60 2.98 -18.70
CA ARG A 109 9.67 4.10 -18.85
C ARG A 109 8.78 3.80 -20.05
N PRO A 110 7.45 3.81 -19.91
CA PRO A 110 6.57 3.73 -21.06
C PRO A 110 6.94 4.85 -22.03
N LYS A 111 7.14 4.51 -23.31
CA LYS A 111 7.35 5.52 -24.36
C LYS A 111 6.10 6.38 -24.44
N LEU A 112 6.24 7.67 -24.14
CA LEU A 112 5.12 8.60 -24.18
C LEU A 112 4.64 8.83 -25.62
N PRO A 113 3.34 9.04 -25.84
CA PRO A 113 2.82 9.48 -27.12
C PRO A 113 3.46 10.82 -27.57
N PRO A 114 3.70 11.02 -28.89
CA PRO A 114 4.44 12.17 -29.42
C PRO A 114 3.77 13.54 -29.20
N HIS A 115 2.50 13.57 -28.79
CA HIS A 115 1.78 14.81 -28.50
C HIS A 115 2.03 15.37 -27.08
N VAL A 116 2.72 14.61 -26.21
CA VAL A 116 3.04 15.04 -24.84
C VAL A 116 4.35 15.84 -24.85
N LYS A 117 4.24 17.17 -24.71
CA LYS A 117 5.42 18.05 -24.57
C LYS A 117 6.02 17.86 -23.17
N MET A 118 7.22 17.27 -23.08
CA MET A 118 8.02 17.31 -21.86
C MET A 118 8.53 18.73 -21.62
N VAL A 119 8.18 19.31 -20.48
CA VAL A 119 8.79 20.55 -19.98
C VAL A 119 9.81 20.16 -18.89
N ALA A 120 10.89 20.94 -18.78
CA ALA A 120 11.92 20.73 -17.76
C ALA A 120 11.31 20.72 -16.35
N PRO A 121 11.83 19.91 -15.42
CA PRO A 121 11.26 19.78 -14.09
C PRO A 121 11.38 21.11 -13.34
N THR A 122 10.26 21.79 -13.17
CA THR A 122 10.14 22.91 -12.24
C THR A 122 10.35 22.37 -10.82
N ILE A 123 11.27 22.96 -10.07
CA ILE A 123 11.48 22.63 -8.65
C ILE A 123 10.23 23.08 -7.90
N ILE A 124 9.29 22.16 -7.62
CA ILE A 124 8.07 22.46 -6.87
C ILE A 124 8.39 22.37 -5.37
N PRO A 125 8.18 23.45 -4.59
CA PRO A 125 8.22 23.39 -3.13
C PRO A 125 6.93 22.81 -2.56
N SER A 126 7.08 22.01 -1.50
CA SER A 126 6.04 21.35 -0.69
C SER A 126 5.19 20.29 -1.42
N PHE A 127 5.53 19.02 -1.16
CA PHE A 127 4.64 17.90 -1.40
C PHE A 127 3.32 18.16 -0.67
N SER A 128 2.21 18.28 -1.41
CA SER A 128 0.89 18.10 -0.78
C SER A 128 0.85 16.64 -0.34
N THR A 129 1.09 16.42 0.95
CA THR A 129 1.02 15.11 1.59
C THR A 129 -0.28 14.45 1.15
N PHE A 130 -0.21 13.23 0.65
CA PHE A 130 -1.38 12.43 0.32
C PHE A 130 -2.22 12.30 1.59
N MET A 131 -3.23 13.17 1.77
CA MET A 131 -4.07 13.19 2.96
C MET A 131 -4.72 11.80 3.09
N THR A 132 -4.33 11.08 4.14
CA THR A 132 -4.42 9.62 4.28
C THR A 132 -5.79 9.09 4.73
N TYR A 133 -6.88 9.79 4.42
CA TYR A 133 -8.21 9.21 4.60
C TYR A 133 -8.81 8.89 3.24
N THR A 134 -8.89 7.60 2.96
CA THR A 134 -9.59 7.06 1.81
C THR A 134 -11.11 7.15 2.02
N ALA A 135 -11.88 7.00 0.93
CA ALA A 135 -13.34 6.98 1.01
C ALA A 135 -13.86 5.87 1.95
N SER A 136 -13.12 4.76 2.09
CA SER A 136 -13.45 3.71 3.06
C SER A 136 -13.25 4.14 4.50
N ASP A 137 -12.24 4.97 4.77
CA ASP A 137 -11.96 5.46 6.13
C ASP A 137 -13.03 6.46 6.58
N LEU A 138 -13.51 7.30 5.66
CA LEU A 138 -14.49 8.34 5.94
C LEU A 138 -15.95 7.89 5.80
N ARG A 139 -16.19 6.67 5.30
CA ARG A 139 -17.54 6.11 5.05
C ARG A 139 -18.42 7.01 4.15
N HIS A 140 -17.82 7.90 3.35
CA HIS A 140 -18.52 8.76 2.42
C HIS A 140 -17.75 8.90 1.09
N LEU A 141 -18.47 9.23 0.02
CA LEU A 141 -17.85 9.51 -1.27
C LEU A 141 -16.98 10.77 -1.18
N PRO A 142 -15.79 10.78 -1.81
CA PRO A 142 -14.95 11.96 -1.78
C PRO A 142 -15.62 13.12 -2.51
N SER A 143 -15.44 14.34 -2.02
CA SER A 143 -15.85 15.54 -2.75
C SER A 143 -15.04 15.71 -4.02
N ILE A 144 -15.54 16.52 -4.96
CA ILE A 144 -14.82 16.81 -6.21
C ILE A 144 -13.42 17.41 -5.95
N ASN A 145 -13.29 18.23 -4.90
CA ASN A 145 -12.01 18.81 -4.49
C ASN A 145 -11.07 17.74 -3.93
N GLN A 146 -11.58 16.81 -3.11
CA GLN A 146 -10.79 15.69 -2.62
C GLN A 146 -10.32 14.78 -3.76
N LEU A 147 -11.18 14.53 -4.74
CA LEU A 147 -10.83 13.77 -5.94
C LEU A 147 -9.79 14.50 -6.79
N GLN A 148 -9.95 15.81 -7.00
CA GLN A 148 -9.00 16.66 -7.73
C GLN A 148 -7.62 16.63 -7.09
N MET A 149 -7.53 16.79 -5.77
CA MET A 149 -6.25 16.72 -5.04
C MET A 149 -5.59 15.35 -5.20
N ARG A 150 -6.36 14.25 -5.08
CA ARG A 150 -5.83 12.89 -5.22
C ARG A 150 -5.33 12.62 -6.65
N ILE A 151 -6.09 13.04 -7.66
CA ILE A 151 -5.67 12.93 -9.06
C ILE A 151 -4.41 13.76 -9.31
N GLY A 152 -4.35 14.99 -8.79
CA GLY A 152 -3.18 15.86 -8.90
C GLY A 152 -1.92 15.24 -8.32
N ILE A 153 -2.01 14.60 -7.15
CA ILE A 153 -0.86 13.90 -6.56
C ILE A 153 -0.41 12.72 -7.45
N LEU A 154 -1.35 11.95 -7.99
CA LEU A 154 -1.04 10.82 -8.88
C LEU A 154 -0.41 11.27 -10.21
N LEU A 155 -0.84 12.41 -10.74
CA LEU A 155 -0.32 13.03 -11.95
C LEU A 155 1.07 13.63 -11.72
N ASN A 156 1.26 14.34 -10.60
CA ASN A 156 2.57 14.88 -10.20
C ASN A 156 3.61 13.77 -10.03
N GLY A 157 3.23 12.63 -9.43
CA GLY A 157 4.11 11.46 -9.31
C GLY A 157 4.55 10.85 -10.65
N ARG A 158 3.94 11.28 -11.77
CA ARG A 158 4.26 10.86 -13.14
C ARG A 158 4.75 12.02 -14.02
N ASN A 159 5.09 13.16 -13.43
CA ASN A 159 5.52 14.39 -14.11
C ASN A 159 4.47 14.98 -15.08
N PHE A 160 3.18 14.81 -14.80
CA PHE A 160 2.11 15.55 -15.49
C PHE A 160 1.79 16.83 -14.72
N GLU A 161 1.81 17.98 -15.39
CA GLU A 161 1.42 19.26 -14.79
C GLU A 161 -0.09 19.48 -14.86
N GLY A 162 -0.66 19.83 -13.71
CA GLY A 162 -2.03 20.29 -13.60
C GLY A 162 -3.07 19.17 -13.65
N THR A 163 -4.14 19.39 -12.90
CA THR A 163 -5.33 18.57 -12.98
C THR A 163 -6.41 19.40 -13.65
N GLU A 164 -6.81 19.04 -14.86
CA GLU A 164 -7.90 19.73 -15.54
C GLU A 164 -9.21 19.52 -14.77
N SER A 165 -9.78 20.61 -14.25
CA SER A 165 -11.02 20.55 -13.46
C SER A 165 -12.17 19.88 -14.22
N LYS A 166 -12.25 20.09 -15.55
CA LYS A 166 -13.23 19.42 -16.42
C LYS A 166 -13.05 17.89 -16.43
N ALA A 167 -11.82 17.41 -16.55
CA ALA A 167 -11.53 15.97 -16.53
C ALA A 167 -11.90 15.35 -15.18
N VAL A 168 -11.61 16.02 -14.06
CA VAL A 168 -12.04 15.57 -12.73
C VAL A 168 -13.55 15.53 -12.62
N GLY A 169 -14.24 16.53 -13.15
CA GLY A 169 -15.70 16.56 -13.21
C GLY A 169 -16.27 15.34 -13.94
N LEU A 170 -15.69 14.96 -15.08
CA LEU A 170 -16.08 13.75 -15.82
C LEU A 170 -15.82 12.48 -15.03
N VAL A 171 -14.64 12.33 -14.42
CA VAL A 171 -14.33 11.17 -13.56
C VAL A 171 -15.32 11.07 -12.40
N PHE A 172 -15.66 12.19 -11.76
CA PHE A 172 -16.62 12.21 -10.67
C PHE A 172 -18.04 11.83 -11.12
N GLN A 173 -18.46 12.28 -12.31
CA GLN A 173 -19.74 11.90 -12.90
C GLN A 173 -19.79 10.40 -13.22
N GLU A 174 -18.75 9.85 -13.85
CA GLU A 174 -18.68 8.43 -14.17
C GLU A 174 -18.62 7.55 -12.92
N LEU A 175 -17.93 7.99 -11.86
CA LEU A 175 -17.95 7.33 -10.56
C LEU A 175 -19.38 7.25 -10.00
N LYS A 176 -20.14 8.34 -10.05
CA LYS A 176 -21.53 8.35 -9.59
C LYS A 176 -22.41 7.42 -10.42
N LYS A 177 -22.29 7.46 -11.75
CA LYS A 177 -23.04 6.57 -12.65
C LYS A 177 -22.74 5.11 -12.37
N PHE A 178 -21.46 4.78 -12.18
CA PHE A 178 -21.02 3.42 -11.84
C PHE A 178 -21.65 2.94 -10.52
N ILE A 179 -21.61 3.77 -9.47
CA ILE A 179 -22.21 3.43 -8.18
C ILE A 179 -23.72 3.24 -8.30
N LEU A 180 -24.43 4.16 -8.97
CA LEU A 180 -25.87 4.05 -9.17
C LEU A 180 -26.23 2.76 -9.92
N LEU A 181 -25.55 2.47 -11.03
CA LEU A 181 -25.79 1.26 -11.81
C LEU A 181 -25.57 -0.01 -10.98
N LEU A 182 -24.52 -0.03 -10.14
CA LEU A 182 -24.24 -1.16 -9.25
C LEU A 182 -25.33 -1.34 -8.19
N LEU A 183 -25.78 -0.24 -7.57
CA LEU A 183 -26.83 -0.27 -6.54
C LEU A 183 -28.19 -0.66 -7.14
N GLU A 184 -28.58 -0.08 -8.27
CA GLU A 184 -29.81 -0.44 -8.99
C GLU A 184 -29.83 -1.92 -9.38
N SER A 185 -28.71 -2.41 -9.91
CA SER A 185 -28.56 -3.84 -10.23
C SER A 185 -28.68 -4.71 -8.98
N SER A 186 -28.14 -4.27 -7.84
CA SER A 186 -28.24 -5.01 -6.57
C SER A 186 -29.67 -5.03 -6.02
N VAL A 187 -30.38 -3.91 -6.10
CA VAL A 187 -31.80 -3.80 -5.71
C VAL A 187 -32.70 -4.65 -6.63
N SER A 188 -32.38 -4.74 -7.92
CA SER A 188 -33.14 -5.58 -8.85
C SER A 188 -33.14 -7.06 -8.44
N LEU A 189 -32.07 -7.55 -7.80
CA LEU A 189 -32.00 -8.90 -7.24
C LEU A 189 -32.95 -9.09 -6.05
N LEU A 190 -33.10 -8.06 -5.21
CA LEU A 190 -34.01 -8.05 -4.06
C LEU A 190 -35.49 -7.93 -4.46
N SER A 191 -35.75 -7.26 -5.57
CA SER A 191 -37.10 -7.05 -6.11
C SER A 191 -37.77 -8.37 -6.51
N PHE A 192 -36.96 -9.41 -6.80
CA PHE A 192 -37.44 -10.73 -7.20
C PHE A 192 -37.93 -11.58 -6.00
N SER A 193 -37.53 -11.24 -4.76
CA SER A 193 -37.88 -12.00 -3.55
C SER A 193 -39.17 -11.59 -2.84
N GLY A 194 -39.95 -10.66 -3.40
CA GLY A 194 -41.37 -10.46 -3.05
C GLY A 194 -41.70 -9.89 -1.66
N SER A 195 -40.78 -9.21 -0.96
CA SER A 195 -41.04 -8.74 0.40
C SER A 195 -40.32 -7.42 0.71
N GLY A 196 -41.09 -6.34 0.91
CA GLY A 196 -40.63 -5.11 1.56
C GLY A 196 -40.88 -3.80 0.80
N ASP A 197 -41.21 -2.74 1.53
CA ASP A 197 -41.15 -1.35 1.06
C ASP A 197 -39.70 -1.06 0.59
N PRO A 198 -39.48 -0.47 -0.60
CA PRO A 198 -38.14 -0.10 -1.09
C PRO A 198 -37.30 0.68 -0.08
N LYS A 199 -37.93 1.36 0.87
CA LYS A 199 -37.26 2.15 1.92
C LYS A 199 -36.54 1.31 2.97
N ASP A 200 -36.89 0.04 3.12
CA ASP A 200 -36.27 -0.88 4.10
C ASP A 200 -35.28 -1.87 3.45
N MET A 201 -35.06 -1.75 2.14
CA MET A 201 -34.12 -2.62 1.42
C MET A 201 -32.67 -2.28 1.78
N THR A 202 -32.04 -3.18 2.53
CA THR A 202 -30.60 -3.12 2.81
C THR A 202 -29.84 -3.97 1.80
N ILE A 203 -28.98 -3.33 1.00
CA ILE A 203 -28.11 -4.04 0.06
C ILE A 203 -26.95 -4.66 0.84
N THR A 204 -26.78 -5.98 0.72
CA THR A 204 -25.69 -6.72 1.38
C THR A 204 -24.44 -6.79 0.50
N THR A 205 -23.29 -7.03 1.14
CA THR A 205 -22.01 -7.24 0.43
C THR A 205 -22.10 -8.37 -0.58
N ASP A 206 -22.78 -9.47 -0.24
CA ASP A 206 -22.93 -10.64 -1.11
C ASP A 206 -23.71 -10.32 -2.38
N GLN A 207 -24.72 -9.46 -2.30
CA GLN A 207 -25.49 -9.01 -3.46
C GLN A 207 -24.63 -8.16 -4.39
N ILE A 208 -23.83 -7.26 -3.83
CA ILE A 208 -22.87 -6.45 -4.60
C ILE A 208 -21.85 -7.37 -5.31
N LEU A 209 -21.29 -8.35 -4.59
CA LEU A 209 -20.36 -9.32 -5.14
C LEU A 209 -21.00 -10.16 -6.25
N HIS A 210 -22.24 -10.59 -6.06
CA HIS A 210 -23.00 -11.32 -7.07
C HIS A 210 -23.19 -10.50 -8.34
N VAL A 211 -23.58 -9.22 -8.23
CA VAL A 211 -23.70 -8.32 -9.40
C VAL A 211 -22.35 -8.13 -10.09
N LEU A 212 -21.28 -7.89 -9.33
CA LEU A 212 -19.95 -7.71 -9.89
C LEU A 212 -19.48 -8.97 -10.63
N ASN A 213 -19.67 -10.16 -10.06
CA ASN A 213 -19.24 -11.42 -10.68
C ASN A 213 -20.04 -11.76 -11.95
N ASN A 214 -21.32 -11.39 -12.01
CA ASN A 214 -22.19 -11.67 -13.16
C ASN A 214 -22.19 -10.57 -14.23
N ASN A 215 -21.56 -9.42 -13.97
CA ASN A 215 -21.48 -8.32 -14.93
C ASN A 215 -20.03 -7.97 -15.27
N HIS A 216 -19.50 -8.58 -16.34
CA HIS A 216 -18.11 -8.38 -16.78
C HIS A 216 -17.72 -6.91 -17.03
N LYS A 217 -18.68 -6.05 -17.42
CA LYS A 217 -18.41 -4.61 -17.61
C LYS A 217 -18.14 -3.92 -16.28
N LEU A 218 -18.90 -4.25 -15.24
CA LEU A 218 -18.70 -3.72 -13.89
C LEU A 218 -17.45 -4.34 -13.23
N ALA A 219 -17.26 -5.65 -13.41
CA ALA A 219 -16.09 -6.38 -12.91
C ALA A 219 -14.78 -5.80 -13.45
N GLY A 220 -14.74 -5.40 -14.72
CA GLY A 220 -13.53 -4.85 -15.35
C GLY A 220 -13.07 -3.51 -14.77
N ILE A 221 -13.92 -2.82 -14.02
CA ILE A 221 -13.62 -1.52 -13.40
C ILE A 221 -13.01 -1.69 -12.00
N VAL A 222 -13.36 -2.78 -11.29
CA VAL A 222 -12.91 -3.04 -9.92
C VAL A 222 -11.79 -4.07 -9.94
N SER A 223 -10.66 -3.77 -9.29
CA SER A 223 -9.55 -4.74 -9.25
C SER A 223 -9.93 -5.98 -8.44
N THR A 224 -9.45 -7.15 -8.87
CA THR A 224 -9.64 -8.42 -8.16
C THR A 224 -9.19 -8.33 -6.70
N SER A 225 -8.12 -7.57 -6.42
CA SER A 225 -7.63 -7.32 -5.06
C SER A 225 -8.61 -6.57 -4.15
N VAL A 226 -9.49 -5.74 -4.72
CA VAL A 226 -10.55 -5.06 -3.97
C VAL A 226 -11.69 -6.05 -3.71
N ILE A 227 -12.11 -6.81 -4.73
CA ILE A 227 -13.16 -7.83 -4.61
C ILE A 227 -12.82 -8.84 -3.51
N THR A 228 -11.60 -9.37 -3.51
CA THR A 228 -11.16 -10.39 -2.54
C THR A 228 -11.18 -9.93 -1.09
N LYS A 229 -11.05 -8.62 -0.82
CA LYS A 229 -11.15 -8.07 0.55
C LYS A 229 -12.56 -8.18 1.14
N PHE A 230 -13.57 -8.27 0.28
CA PHE A 230 -14.96 -8.37 0.66
C PHE A 230 -15.51 -9.78 0.51
N SER A 231 -14.81 -10.67 -0.20
CA SER A 231 -15.19 -12.09 -0.35
C SER A 231 -14.90 -12.96 0.89
N THR A 232 -14.16 -12.45 1.88
CA THR A 232 -13.85 -13.18 3.11
C THR A 232 -14.68 -12.69 4.29
N VAL A 233 -15.99 -12.98 4.29
CA VAL A 233 -16.78 -13.07 5.52
C VAL A 233 -17.76 -14.24 5.34
N THR A 234 -17.26 -15.45 5.53
CA THR A 234 -18.09 -16.62 5.84
C THR A 234 -17.24 -17.54 6.72
N ILE A 235 -17.26 -17.28 8.02
CA ILE A 235 -16.97 -18.27 9.06
C ILE A 235 -18.28 -18.45 9.81
#